data_AF-A0AAW8QJJ0-F1
#
_entry.id   AF-A0AAW8QJJ0-F1
#
_cell.length_a   1.000
_cell.length_b   1.000
_cell.length_c   1.000
_cell.angle_alpha   90.00
_cell.angle_beta   90.00
_cell.angle_gamma   90.00
#
_symmetry.space_group_name_H-M   'P 1'
#
loop_
_entity.id
_entity.type
_entity.pdbx_description
1 polymer ?
#
loop_
_entity_poly.entity_id
_entity_poly.type
_entity_poly.pdbx_seq_one_letter_code
_entity_poly.pdbx_strand_id
1 'polypeptide(L)'
;MFEKLIDKLWEINDVFEEYPKVFCLMMVYLVLMVAVVFLFFPCLKWLANLQILNTYPLYELILRNFDTLRWGVIVLPLVIAFHAFFDVLELHERLEKRKYGR
;
A
#
# COMPACT_ATOMS: atom_id res chain seq x y z
N MET A 1 -9.25 0.88 28.52
CA MET A 1 -9.33 0.74 27.03
C MET A 1 -7.98 1.04 26.39
N PHE A 2 -7.31 2.12 26.78
CA PHE A 2 -5.93 2.44 26.34
C PHE A 2 -4.88 1.40 26.75
N GLU A 3 -4.95 0.84 27.97
CA GLU A 3 -4.04 -0.22 28.42
C GLU A 3 -4.03 -1.42 27.46
N LYS A 4 -5.22 -1.92 27.06
CA LYS A 4 -5.34 -3.02 26.08
C LYS A 4 -4.75 -2.71 24.69
N LEU A 5 -4.68 -1.44 24.31
CA LEU A 5 -4.04 -1.05 23.05
C LEU A 5 -2.52 -1.04 23.19
N ILE A 6 -2.02 -0.59 24.34
CA ILE A 6 -0.59 -0.59 24.65
C ILE A 6 -0.08 -2.03 24.72
N ASP A 7 -0.79 -2.93 25.41
CA ASP A 7 -0.40 -4.35 25.50
C ASP A 7 -0.31 -5.00 24.12
N LYS A 8 -1.29 -4.74 23.24
CA LYS A 8 -1.24 -5.23 21.85
C LYS A 8 -0.12 -4.63 21.02
N LEU A 9 0.26 -3.37 21.27
CA LEU A 9 1.40 -2.74 20.59
C LEU A 9 2.72 -3.40 21.04
N TRP A 10 2.82 -3.79 22.31
CA TRP A 10 3.97 -4.57 22.80
C TRP A 10 4.04 -5.93 22.13
N GLU A 11 2.94 -6.67 22.04
CA GLU A 11 2.89 -7.96 21.32
C GLU A 11 3.34 -7.83 19.86
N ILE A 12 2.92 -6.75 19.17
CA ILE A 12 3.36 -6.47 17.79
C ILE A 12 4.85 -6.15 17.74
N ASN A 13 5.36 -5.39 18.71
CA ASN A 13 6.79 -5.06 18.78
C ASN A 13 7.63 -6.32 18.99
N ASP A 14 7.19 -7.24 19.86
CA ASP A 14 7.87 -8.52 20.08
C ASP A 14 7.95 -9.34 18.78
N VAL A 15 6.86 -9.38 17.99
CA VAL A 15 6.84 -10.02 16.67
C VAL A 15 7.82 -9.36 15.69
N PHE A 16 7.97 -8.04 15.74
CA PHE A 16 8.92 -7.32 14.87
C PHE A 16 10.37 -7.48 15.28
N GLU A 17 10.66 -7.55 16.58
CA GLU A 17 11.99 -7.90 17.09
C GLU A 17 12.37 -9.32 16.69
N GLU A 18 11.41 -10.24 16.78
CA GLU A 18 11.62 -11.64 16.41
C GLU A 18 11.74 -11.84 14.89
N TYR A 19 10.93 -11.13 14.11
CA TYR A 19 10.86 -11.23 12.65
C TYR A 19 11.04 -9.86 11.99
N PRO A 20 12.27 -9.32 11.94
CA PRO A 20 12.54 -7.98 11.38
C PRO A 20 12.18 -7.87 9.89
N LYS A 21 12.12 -9.00 9.18
CA LYS A 21 11.65 -9.06 7.78
C LYS A 21 10.17 -8.69 7.64
N VAL A 22 9.34 -9.05 8.61
CA VAL A 22 7.91 -8.72 8.64
C VAL A 22 7.73 -7.21 8.81
N PHE A 23 8.50 -6.60 9.73
CA PHE A 23 8.54 -5.15 9.91
C PHE A 23 8.99 -4.43 8.63
N CYS A 24 10.06 -4.89 7.99
CA CYS A 24 10.57 -4.32 6.74
C CYS A 24 9.49 -4.35 5.65
N LEU A 25 8.82 -5.49 5.47
CA LEU A 25 7.73 -5.62 4.50
C LEU A 25 6.58 -4.64 4.80
N MET A 26 6.18 -4.53 6.08
CA MET A 26 5.14 -3.59 6.50
C MET A 26 5.53 -2.13 6.22
N MET A 27 6.78 -1.75 6.47
CA MET A 27 7.30 -0.42 6.15
C MET A 27 7.31 -0.14 4.65
N VAL A 28 7.68 -1.11 3.82
CA VAL A 28 7.63 -0.99 2.35
C VAL A 28 6.20 -0.70 1.89
N TYR A 29 5.22 -1.45 2.39
CA TYR A 29 3.81 -1.21 2.05
C TYR A 29 3.30 0.15 2.54
N LEU A 30 3.74 0.59 3.72
CA LEU A 30 3.40 1.91 4.24
C LEU A 30 3.95 3.03 3.35
N VAL A 31 5.24 2.93 2.96
CA VAL A 31 5.85 3.87 2.02
C VAL A 31 5.12 3.86 0.67
N LEU A 32 4.71 2.69 0.18
CA LEU A 32 3.97 2.57 -1.08
C LEU A 32 2.60 3.27 -1.00
N MET A 33 1.85 3.09 0.08
CA MET A 33 0.57 3.77 0.29
C MET A 33 0.75 5.29 0.31
N VAL A 34 1.75 5.78 1.04
CA VAL A 34 2.07 7.21 1.10
C VAL A 34 2.47 7.72 -0.27
N ALA A 35 3.35 7.01 -0.98
CA ALA A 35 3.78 7.37 -2.32
C ALA A 35 2.59 7.47 -3.29
N VAL A 36 1.62 6.55 -3.21
CA VAL A 36 0.42 6.60 -4.02
C VAL A 36 -0.38 7.88 -3.76
N VAL A 37 -0.61 8.24 -2.49
CA VAL A 37 -1.34 9.48 -2.16
C VAL A 37 -0.68 10.72 -2.76
N PHE A 38 0.66 10.80 -2.69
CA PHE A 38 1.42 11.94 -3.22
C PHE A 38 1.57 11.93 -4.74
N LEU A 39 1.76 10.77 -5.36
CA LEU A 39 2.07 10.63 -6.78
C LEU A 39 0.83 10.44 -7.65
N PHE A 40 -0.34 10.16 -7.09
CA PHE A 40 -1.56 9.87 -7.86
C PHE A 40 -1.91 10.97 -8.87
N PHE A 41 -2.07 12.20 -8.41
CA PHE A 41 -2.40 13.34 -9.29
C PHE A 41 -1.26 13.73 -10.23
N PRO A 42 0.02 13.79 -9.78
CA PRO A 42 1.15 13.93 -10.69
C PRO A 42 1.17 12.90 -11.82
N CYS A 43 0.90 11.63 -11.52
CA CYS A 43 0.83 10.56 -12.53
C CYS A 43 -0.35 10.75 -13.48
N LEU A 44 -1.54 11.10 -12.97
CA LEU A 44 -2.70 11.41 -13.83
C LEU A 44 -2.42 12.60 -14.77
N LYS A 45 -1.78 13.65 -14.25
CA LYS A 45 -1.38 14.81 -15.06
C LYS A 45 -0.36 14.42 -16.12
N TRP A 46 0.63 13.59 -15.77
CA TRP A 46 1.61 13.09 -16.73
C TRP A 46 0.94 12.26 -17.84
N LEU A 47 0.03 11.34 -17.48
CA LEU A 47 -0.75 10.55 -18.43
C LEU A 47 -1.62 11.42 -19.36
N ALA A 48 -2.27 12.45 -18.81
CA ALA A 48 -3.09 13.37 -19.60
C ALA A 48 -2.28 14.17 -20.62
N ASN A 49 -1.01 14.45 -20.34
CA ASN A 49 -0.10 15.17 -21.24
C ASN A 49 0.71 14.25 -22.15
N LEU A 50 0.44 12.94 -22.14
CA LEU A 50 1.16 11.98 -22.96
C LEU A 50 0.74 12.16 -24.43
N GLN A 51 1.66 12.68 -25.23
CA GLN A 51 1.45 12.94 -26.65
C GLN A 51 1.80 11.69 -27.48
N ILE A 52 0.82 11.19 -28.23
CA ILE A 52 1.00 10.09 -29.16
C ILE A 52 0.56 10.58 -30.53
N LEU A 53 1.44 10.50 -31.54
CA LEU A 53 1.15 10.92 -32.92
C LEU A 53 0.55 12.33 -33.01
N ASN A 54 1.10 13.29 -32.26
CA ASN A 54 0.61 14.68 -32.16
C ASN A 54 -0.82 14.85 -31.64
N THR A 55 -1.36 13.85 -30.95
CA THR A 55 -2.64 13.91 -30.25
C THR A 55 -2.47 13.61 -28.76
N TYR A 56 -3.44 14.02 -27.94
CA TYR A 56 -3.50 13.72 -26.51
C TYR A 56 -4.66 12.75 -26.22
N PRO A 57 -4.55 11.48 -26.65
CA PRO A 57 -5.69 10.55 -26.65
C PRO A 57 -6.24 10.26 -25.24
N LEU A 58 -5.38 10.35 -24.22
CA LEU A 58 -5.75 10.08 -22.83
C LEU A 58 -6.37 11.29 -22.14
N TYR A 59 -6.16 12.50 -22.66
CA TYR A 59 -6.63 13.74 -22.03
C TYR A 59 -8.15 13.77 -21.90
N GLU A 60 -8.87 13.56 -23.02
CA GLU A 60 -10.33 13.58 -23.02
C GLU A 60 -10.92 12.44 -22.19
N LEU A 61 -10.30 11.26 -22.22
CA LEU A 61 -10.75 10.09 -21.47
C LEU A 61 -10.60 10.32 -19.95
N ILE A 62 -9.49 10.92 -19.52
CA ILE A 62 -9.27 11.29 -18.12
C ILE A 62 -10.25 12.38 -17.70
N LEU A 63 -10.45 13.41 -18.53
CA LEU A 63 -11.32 14.54 -18.21
C LEU A 63 -12.79 14.09 -18.07
N ARG A 64 -13.26 13.21 -18.96
CA ARG A 64 -14.62 12.65 -18.90
C ARG A 64 -14.86 11.78 -17.66
N ASN A 65 -13.83 11.13 -17.13
CA ASN A 65 -13.94 10.20 -16.01
C ASN A 65 -13.30 10.74 -14.72
N PHE A 66 -12.96 12.04 -14.67
CA PHE A 66 -12.15 12.61 -13.59
C PHE A 66 -12.79 12.44 -12.20
N ASP A 67 -14.11 12.61 -12.11
CA ASP A 67 -14.86 12.42 -10.86
C ASP A 67 -14.79 10.99 -10.30
N THR A 68 -14.62 10.00 -11.18
CA THR A 68 -14.39 8.61 -10.77
C THR A 68 -12.90 8.39 -10.45
N LEU A 69 -12.01 8.89 -11.31
CA LEU A 69 -10.56 8.74 -11.14
C LEU A 69 -10.05 9.38 -9.85
N ARG A 70 -10.60 10.50 -9.40
CA ARG A 70 -10.18 11.15 -8.14
C ARG A 70 -10.29 10.22 -6.92
N TRP A 71 -11.24 9.28 -6.92
CA TRP A 71 -11.39 8.29 -5.84
C TRP A 71 -10.24 7.29 -5.81
N GLY A 72 -9.48 7.14 -6.90
CA GLY A 72 -8.29 6.29 -6.97
C GLY A 72 -7.25 6.63 -5.91
N VAL A 73 -7.15 7.90 -5.47
CA VAL A 73 -6.24 8.30 -4.38
C VAL A 73 -6.58 7.65 -3.04
N ILE A 74 -7.84 7.23 -2.83
CA ILE A 74 -8.30 6.53 -1.63
C ILE A 74 -8.39 5.02 -1.89
N VAL A 75 -8.96 4.63 -3.03
CA VAL A 75 -9.16 3.21 -3.38
C VAL A 75 -7.83 2.48 -3.54
N LEU A 76 -6.82 3.08 -4.16
CA LEU A 76 -5.52 2.41 -4.37
C LEU A 76 -4.79 2.12 -3.05
N PRO A 77 -4.65 3.06 -2.10
CA PRO A 77 -4.08 2.75 -0.79
C PRO A 77 -4.85 1.65 -0.04
N LEU A 78 -6.18 1.61 -0.15
CA LEU A 78 -6.99 0.55 0.47
C LEU A 78 -6.71 -0.82 -0.14
N VAL A 79 -6.60 -0.90 -1.48
CA VAL A 79 -6.24 -2.14 -2.18
C VAL A 79 -4.83 -2.60 -1.78
N ILE A 80 -3.88 -1.66 -1.68
CA ILE A 80 -2.52 -1.93 -1.22
C ILE A 80 -2.53 -2.43 0.23
N ALA A 81 -3.28 -1.80 1.12
CA ALA A 81 -3.41 -2.21 2.51
C ALA A 81 -3.99 -3.63 2.64
N PHE A 82 -5.01 -3.94 1.84
CA PHE A 82 -5.60 -5.28 1.80
C PHE A 82 -4.59 -6.32 1.33
N HIS A 83 -3.85 -6.04 0.25
CA HIS A 83 -2.79 -6.92 -0.24
C HIS A 83 -1.66 -7.08 0.81
N ALA A 84 -1.23 -5.97 1.41
CA ALA A 84 -0.19 -5.94 2.43
C ALA A 84 -0.54 -6.85 3.61
N PHE A 85 -1.81 -6.87 4.02
CA PHE A 85 -2.27 -7.72 5.11
C PHE A 85 -2.02 -9.21 4.85
N PHE A 86 -2.40 -9.72 3.67
CA PHE A 86 -2.18 -11.13 3.33
C PHE A 86 -0.69 -11.46 3.18
N ASP A 87 0.08 -10.58 2.54
CA ASP A 87 1.50 -10.83 2.28
C ASP A 87 2.34 -10.82 3.57
N VAL A 88 2.02 -9.89 4.49
CA VAL A 88 2.60 -9.84 5.84
C VAL A 88 2.24 -11.09 6.64
N LEU A 89 0.98 -11.52 6.60
CA LEU A 89 0.52 -12.73 7.29
C LEU A 89 1.22 -13.98 6.75
N GLU A 90 1.29 -14.14 5.43
CA GLU A 90 1.96 -15.28 4.79
C GLU A 90 3.46 -15.29 5.10
N LEU A 91 4.12 -14.12 5.12
CA LEU A 91 5.52 -14.04 5.52
C LEU A 91 5.73 -14.43 6.98
N HIS A 92 4.87 -13.95 7.89
CA HIS A 92 4.93 -14.31 9.30
C HIS A 92 4.76 -15.82 9.48
N GLU A 93 3.69 -16.42 8.93
CA GLU A 93 3.45 -17.86 9.02
C GLU A 93 4.61 -18.69 8.46
N ARG A 94 5.22 -18.27 7.34
CA ARG A 94 6.38 -18.96 6.76
C ARG A 94 7.60 -18.89 7.67
N LEU A 95 7.84 -17.77 8.34
CA LEU A 95 8.97 -17.61 9.25
C LEU A 95 8.75 -18.38 10.55
N GLU A 96 7.53 -18.34 11.09
CA GLU A 96 7.12 -19.10 12.27
C GLU A 96 7.26 -20.61 12.02
N LYS A 97 6.73 -21.12 10.90
CA LYS A 97 6.89 -22.52 10.46
C LYS A 97 8.36 -22.94 10.36
N ARG A 98 9.22 -22.07 9.85
CA ARG A 98 10.66 -22.37 9.72
C ARG A 98 11.38 -22.42 11.07
N LYS A 99 10.98 -21.56 12.01
CA LYS A 99 11.63 -21.47 13.32
C LYS A 99 11.12 -22.53 14.30
N TYR A 100 9.82 -22.82 14.27
CA TYR A 100 9.14 -23.68 15.24
C TYR A 100 8.65 -25.02 14.68
N GLY A 101 8.71 -25.23 13.35
CA GLY A 101 8.38 -26.51 12.72
C GLY A 101 6.90 -26.90 12.75
N ARG A 102 6.00 -25.96 13.07
CA ARG A 102 4.53 -26.14 13.08
C ARG A 102 3.88 -25.27 12.03
#